data_AF-A0A376MSQ1-F1
#
_entry.id   AF-A0A376MSQ1-F1
#
_cell.length_a   1.000
_cell.length_b   1.000
_cell.length_c   1.000
_cell.angle_alpha   90.00
_cell.angle_beta   90.00
_cell.angle_gamma   90.00
#
_symmetry.space_group_name_H-M   'P 1'
#
loop_
_entity.id
_entity.type
_entity.pdbx_description
1 polymer ?
#
loop_
_entity_poly.entity_id
_entity_poly.type
_entity_poly.pdbx_seq_one_letter_code
_entity_poly.pdbx_strand_id
1 'polypeptide(L)'
;MGPDCGTSMIAGTPLAFANVIPEGNIGVIGASGTGIQELCSQIALAGEGITHAIGLGGRDLSREVSGISALTALEMLSTDAKSEVLAFVSKPPAEAVRLKIVNAMKATGKPTVALFLGYTPAVARDENVWFASSLDEAARLACLLSRVTARRNAIAPVSSGFICGLYTGGTLAAEAAGLLAGHLGVEADDTHHHGMMLDADGHQILDLGDDFYTVGRPHPMIDPTLRNLLIADLGAKPQVRVLLLDVVIGFGATADPAASLVSAWQKACAARF
;
A
#
# COMPACT_ATOMS: atom_id res chain seq x y z
N MET A 1 -23.45 -1.46 -17.15
CA MET A 1 -23.69 -2.91 -16.99
C MET A 1 -24.24 -3.45 -18.30
N GLY A 2 -23.36 -3.83 -19.23
CA GLY A 2 -23.72 -4.30 -20.57
C GLY A 2 -24.23 -5.74 -20.61
N PRO A 3 -24.48 -6.30 -21.81
CA PRO A 3 -24.93 -7.69 -21.96
C PRO A 3 -23.90 -8.68 -21.43
N ASP A 4 -24.38 -9.86 -21.01
CA ASP A 4 -23.55 -10.91 -20.40
C ASP A 4 -22.84 -10.45 -19.11
N CYS A 5 -23.55 -9.65 -18.31
CA CYS A 5 -23.12 -9.22 -16.98
C CYS A 5 -23.70 -10.17 -15.92
N GLY A 6 -22.95 -11.21 -15.58
CA GLY A 6 -23.41 -12.27 -14.67
C GLY A 6 -23.34 -11.95 -13.17
N THR A 7 -22.57 -10.93 -12.76
CA THR A 7 -22.32 -10.63 -11.35
C THR A 7 -22.30 -9.13 -11.10
N SER A 8 -23.04 -8.66 -10.10
CA SER A 8 -22.88 -7.32 -9.51
C SER A 8 -23.40 -7.30 -8.07
N MET A 9 -22.83 -6.39 -7.25
CA MET A 9 -23.20 -6.16 -5.85
C MET A 9 -23.19 -4.64 -5.63
N ILE A 10 -24.36 -3.99 -5.55
CA ILE A 10 -24.42 -2.52 -5.48
C ILE A 10 -25.17 -2.12 -4.21
N ALA A 11 -24.52 -1.37 -3.32
CA ALA A 11 -25.11 -0.92 -2.05
C ALA A 11 -25.67 -2.11 -1.24
N GLY A 12 -24.88 -3.18 -1.14
CA GLY A 12 -25.28 -4.43 -0.50
C GLY A 12 -26.34 -5.26 -1.25
N THR A 13 -26.84 -4.78 -2.39
CA THR A 13 -27.88 -5.48 -3.17
C THR A 13 -27.25 -6.52 -4.11
N PRO A 14 -27.60 -7.82 -3.99
CA PRO A 14 -27.11 -8.85 -4.91
C PRO A 14 -27.84 -8.78 -6.25
N LEU A 15 -27.10 -8.76 -7.35
CA LEU A 15 -27.64 -8.75 -8.71
C LEU A 15 -27.06 -9.94 -9.50
N ALA A 16 -27.93 -10.86 -9.90
CA ALA A 16 -27.59 -12.14 -10.54
C ALA A 16 -26.70 -13.04 -9.64
N PHE A 17 -25.56 -13.55 -10.14
CA PHE A 17 -24.66 -14.42 -9.38
C PHE A 17 -23.77 -13.57 -8.46
N ALA A 18 -24.21 -13.35 -7.23
CA ALA A 18 -23.56 -12.51 -6.23
C ALA A 18 -23.28 -13.28 -4.93
N ASN A 19 -22.41 -12.72 -4.10
CA ASN A 19 -22.01 -13.29 -2.81
C ASN A 19 -22.36 -12.30 -1.69
N VAL A 20 -22.56 -12.80 -0.46
CA VAL A 20 -22.60 -11.94 0.72
C VAL A 20 -21.15 -11.61 1.08
N ILE A 21 -20.77 -10.34 0.97
CA ILE A 21 -19.40 -9.86 1.20
C ILE A 21 -19.42 -8.89 2.40
N PRO A 22 -18.41 -8.92 3.29
CA PRO A 22 -18.28 -7.93 4.35
C PRO A 22 -18.22 -6.49 3.80
N GLU A 23 -18.73 -5.55 4.58
CA GLU A 23 -18.55 -4.13 4.27
C GLU A 23 -17.08 -3.72 4.44
N GLY A 24 -16.58 -2.90 3.51
CA GLY A 24 -15.24 -2.33 3.57
C GLY A 24 -15.10 -1.13 2.64
N ASN A 25 -13.87 -0.72 2.35
CA ASN A 25 -13.56 0.48 1.57
C ASN A 25 -13.08 0.19 0.13
N ILE A 26 -13.18 -1.06 -0.33
CA ILE A 26 -12.71 -1.46 -1.67
C ILE A 26 -13.87 -1.42 -2.67
N GLY A 27 -13.76 -0.56 -3.68
CA GLY A 27 -14.66 -0.51 -4.83
C GLY A 27 -14.20 -1.45 -5.94
N VAL A 28 -14.99 -2.48 -6.25
CA VAL A 28 -14.66 -3.47 -7.28
C VAL A 28 -15.37 -3.16 -8.60
N ILE A 29 -14.64 -3.27 -9.71
CA ILE A 29 -15.15 -3.13 -11.08
C ILE A 29 -14.69 -4.35 -11.87
N GLY A 30 -15.55 -4.92 -12.73
CA GLY A 30 -15.07 -5.98 -13.60
C GLY A 30 -15.88 -6.32 -14.83
N ALA A 31 -15.17 -6.72 -15.89
CA ALA A 31 -15.74 -7.28 -17.10
C ALA A 31 -15.65 -8.82 -17.09
N SER A 32 -15.94 -9.43 -15.94
CA SER A 32 -15.85 -10.88 -15.71
C SER A 32 -16.77 -11.29 -14.56
N GLY A 33 -17.65 -12.28 -14.77
CA GLY A 33 -18.58 -12.76 -13.72
C GLY A 33 -17.84 -13.40 -12.56
N THR A 34 -17.33 -14.62 -12.76
CA THR A 34 -16.57 -15.34 -11.73
C THR A 34 -15.26 -14.65 -11.36
N GLY A 35 -14.68 -13.83 -12.25
CA GLY A 35 -13.52 -12.99 -11.89
C GLY A 35 -13.84 -11.98 -10.79
N ILE A 36 -15.03 -11.35 -10.82
CA ILE A 36 -15.50 -10.50 -9.72
C ILE A 36 -15.74 -11.34 -8.47
N GLN A 37 -16.45 -12.47 -8.59
CA GLN A 37 -16.79 -13.29 -7.43
C GLN A 37 -15.54 -13.80 -6.70
N GLU A 38 -14.56 -14.31 -7.44
CA GLU A 38 -13.32 -14.82 -6.87
C GLU A 38 -12.48 -13.70 -6.25
N LEU A 39 -12.36 -12.56 -6.93
CA LEU A 39 -11.66 -11.39 -6.37
C LEU A 39 -12.31 -10.94 -5.05
N CYS A 40 -13.65 -10.85 -4.99
CA CYS A 40 -14.36 -10.47 -3.77
C CYS A 40 -14.24 -11.54 -2.67
N SER A 41 -14.28 -12.83 -3.05
CA SER A 41 -14.08 -13.96 -2.13
C SER A 41 -12.69 -13.90 -1.47
N GLN A 42 -11.65 -13.66 -2.27
CA GLN A 42 -10.28 -13.52 -1.78
C GLN A 42 -10.08 -12.26 -0.91
N ILE A 43 -10.73 -11.14 -1.26
CA ILE A 43 -10.74 -9.93 -0.43
C ILE A 43 -11.35 -10.23 0.96
N ALA A 44 -12.51 -10.89 0.98
CA ALA A 44 -13.17 -11.28 2.23
C ALA A 44 -12.31 -12.25 3.04
N LEU A 45 -11.69 -13.23 2.37
CA LEU A 45 -10.78 -14.19 3.01
C LEU A 45 -9.54 -13.51 3.61
N ALA A 46 -9.04 -12.45 2.97
CA ALA A 46 -7.91 -11.65 3.43
C ALA A 46 -8.28 -10.61 4.53
N GLY A 47 -9.53 -10.64 5.02
CA GLY A 47 -9.99 -9.86 6.18
C GLY A 47 -10.51 -8.46 5.86
N GLU A 48 -10.72 -8.13 4.58
CA GLU A 48 -11.25 -6.83 4.15
C GLU A 48 -12.65 -6.99 3.52
N GLY A 49 -13.27 -5.87 3.17
CA GLY A 49 -14.61 -5.85 2.57
C GLY A 49 -14.69 -4.91 1.37
N ILE A 50 -15.86 -4.89 0.73
CA ILE A 50 -16.11 -4.05 -0.45
C ILE A 50 -17.20 -3.01 -0.18
N THR A 51 -17.22 -1.95 -0.98
CA THR A 51 -18.36 -1.02 -1.08
C THR A 51 -19.37 -1.53 -2.11
N HIS A 52 -18.87 -1.79 -3.31
CA HIS A 52 -19.62 -2.20 -4.49
C HIS A 52 -18.77 -3.16 -5.32
N ALA A 53 -19.43 -4.02 -6.09
CA ALA A 53 -18.86 -4.71 -7.23
C ALA A 53 -19.70 -4.43 -8.49
N ILE A 54 -19.16 -3.65 -9.40
CA ILE A 54 -19.85 -3.20 -10.62
C ILE A 54 -19.43 -4.08 -11.79
N GLY A 55 -20.35 -4.94 -12.23
CA GLY A 55 -20.19 -5.74 -13.44
C GLY A 55 -20.41 -4.92 -14.71
N LEU A 56 -19.52 -5.07 -15.68
CA LEU A 56 -19.51 -4.27 -16.90
C LEU A 56 -20.17 -4.97 -18.10
N GLY A 57 -20.24 -6.30 -18.07
CA GLY A 57 -20.53 -7.15 -19.24
C GLY A 57 -19.25 -7.56 -19.96
N GLY A 58 -19.15 -8.82 -20.38
CA GLY A 58 -17.88 -9.43 -20.83
C GLY A 58 -17.25 -8.83 -22.09
N ARG A 59 -17.99 -7.98 -22.83
CA ARG A 59 -17.53 -7.31 -24.06
C ARG A 59 -17.17 -5.84 -23.86
N ASP A 60 -17.32 -5.28 -22.66
CA ASP A 60 -17.17 -3.83 -22.46
C ASP A 60 -15.77 -3.32 -22.87
N LEU A 61 -14.73 -4.11 -22.60
CA LEU A 61 -13.36 -3.76 -23.00
C LEU A 61 -12.94 -4.25 -24.40
N SER A 62 -13.89 -4.68 -25.23
CA SER A 62 -13.59 -4.97 -26.64
C SER A 62 -13.20 -3.69 -27.39
N ARG A 63 -12.58 -3.85 -28.56
CA ARG A 63 -12.21 -2.71 -29.40
C ARG A 63 -13.44 -1.90 -29.81
N GLU A 64 -14.54 -2.59 -30.10
CA GLU A 64 -15.79 -2.02 -30.59
C GLU A 64 -16.54 -1.25 -29.50
N VAL A 65 -16.56 -1.77 -28.27
CA VAL A 65 -17.27 -1.12 -27.15
C VAL A 65 -16.38 -0.08 -26.45
N SER A 66 -15.06 -0.23 -26.49
CA SER A 66 -14.10 0.79 -26.05
C SER A 66 -14.25 1.24 -24.59
N GLY A 67 -14.72 0.34 -23.72
CA GLY A 67 -14.73 0.50 -22.26
C GLY A 67 -15.73 1.52 -21.75
N ILE A 68 -16.86 1.73 -22.43
CA ILE A 68 -17.84 2.76 -22.03
C ILE A 68 -18.31 2.54 -20.58
N SER A 69 -18.72 1.32 -20.21
CA SER A 69 -19.18 1.05 -18.84
C SER A 69 -18.04 1.12 -17.84
N ALA A 70 -16.84 0.66 -18.20
CA ALA A 70 -15.66 0.73 -17.34
C ALA A 70 -15.33 2.17 -16.93
N LEU A 71 -15.38 3.10 -17.89
CA LEU A 71 -15.10 4.52 -17.64
C LEU A 71 -16.15 5.13 -16.72
N THR A 72 -17.43 4.86 -16.98
CA THR A 72 -18.52 5.32 -16.09
C THR A 72 -18.38 4.72 -14.69
N ALA A 73 -18.04 3.43 -14.56
CA ALA A 73 -17.86 2.80 -13.26
C ALA A 73 -16.68 3.40 -12.48
N LEU A 74 -15.57 3.71 -13.15
CA LEU A 74 -14.42 4.39 -12.55
C LEU A 74 -14.79 5.80 -12.07
N GLU A 75 -15.56 6.56 -12.85
CA GLU A 75 -16.05 7.89 -12.45
C GLU A 75 -16.99 7.81 -11.23
N MET A 76 -17.93 6.86 -11.24
CA MET A 76 -18.84 6.62 -10.11
C MET A 76 -18.06 6.30 -8.82
N LEU A 77 -17.12 5.36 -8.88
CA LEU A 77 -16.35 4.98 -7.69
C LEU A 77 -15.27 6.00 -7.33
N SER A 78 -14.82 6.84 -8.26
CA SER A 78 -13.94 7.98 -7.96
C SER A 78 -14.63 9.01 -7.07
N THR A 79 -15.92 9.25 -7.31
CA THR A 79 -16.73 10.21 -6.52
C THR A 79 -17.36 9.62 -5.26
N ASP A 80 -17.41 8.28 -5.13
CA ASP A 80 -17.85 7.62 -3.91
C ASP A 80 -16.80 7.73 -2.79
N ALA A 81 -17.13 8.48 -1.73
CA ALA A 81 -16.25 8.68 -0.59
C ALA A 81 -15.98 7.39 0.21
N LYS A 82 -16.86 6.38 0.14
CA LYS A 82 -16.65 5.09 0.82
C LYS A 82 -15.64 4.20 0.09
N SER A 83 -15.56 4.32 -1.24
CA SER A 83 -14.62 3.57 -2.06
C SER A 83 -13.25 4.23 -2.01
N GLU A 84 -12.45 3.95 -0.98
CA GLU A 84 -11.13 4.55 -0.80
C GLU A 84 -10.05 3.89 -1.67
N VAL A 85 -10.25 2.61 -2.01
CA VAL A 85 -9.36 1.80 -2.87
C VAL A 85 -10.18 1.17 -3.98
N LEU A 86 -9.63 1.07 -5.18
CA LEU A 86 -10.30 0.44 -6.32
C LEU A 86 -9.62 -0.87 -6.71
N ALA A 87 -10.41 -1.84 -7.16
CA ALA A 87 -9.90 -3.09 -7.73
C ALA A 87 -10.64 -3.41 -9.04
N PHE A 88 -9.90 -3.67 -10.10
CA PHE A 88 -10.43 -3.85 -11.44
C PHE A 88 -10.03 -5.20 -12.01
N VAL A 89 -10.98 -5.99 -12.51
CA VAL A 89 -10.71 -7.31 -13.11
C VAL A 89 -11.35 -7.48 -14.48
N SER A 90 -10.55 -7.91 -15.45
CA SER A 90 -11.05 -8.26 -16.79
C SER A 90 -10.12 -9.23 -17.52
N LYS A 91 -10.60 -9.79 -18.63
CA LYS A 91 -9.72 -10.40 -19.63
C LYS A 91 -8.83 -9.32 -20.27
N PRO A 92 -7.67 -9.65 -20.86
CA PRO A 92 -6.75 -8.66 -21.42
C PRO A 92 -7.42 -7.85 -22.52
N PRO A 93 -7.55 -6.53 -22.36
CA PRO A 93 -8.08 -5.67 -23.40
C PRO A 93 -7.04 -5.42 -24.50
N ALA A 94 -7.52 -4.99 -25.67
CA ALA A 94 -6.64 -4.46 -26.71
C ALA A 94 -5.84 -3.27 -26.18
N GLU A 95 -4.62 -3.07 -26.66
CA GLU A 95 -3.67 -2.07 -26.14
C GLU A 95 -4.26 -0.66 -26.02
N ALA A 96 -4.91 -0.15 -27.07
CA ALA A 96 -5.54 1.17 -27.03
C ALA A 96 -6.62 1.29 -25.94
N VAL A 97 -7.40 0.23 -25.71
CA VAL A 97 -8.42 0.21 -24.65
C VAL A 97 -7.76 0.10 -23.29
N ARG A 98 -6.72 -0.74 -23.14
CA ARG A 98 -5.94 -0.86 -21.90
C ARG A 98 -5.39 0.49 -21.44
N LEU A 99 -4.71 1.20 -22.33
CA LEU A 99 -4.12 2.52 -22.05
C LEU A 99 -5.20 3.52 -21.63
N LYS A 100 -6.34 3.52 -22.32
CA LYS A 100 -7.49 4.36 -21.97
C LYS A 100 -8.01 4.07 -20.56
N ILE A 101 -8.15 2.79 -20.19
CA ILE A 101 -8.62 2.38 -18.86
C ILE A 101 -7.59 2.70 -17.77
N VAL A 102 -6.30 2.44 -18.01
CA VAL A 102 -5.24 2.78 -17.04
C VAL A 102 -5.18 4.29 -16.80
N ASN A 103 -5.29 5.12 -17.84
CA ASN A 103 -5.35 6.57 -17.68
C ASN A 103 -6.58 7.01 -16.87
N ALA A 104 -7.72 6.35 -17.05
CA ALA A 104 -8.91 6.62 -16.25
C ALA A 104 -8.73 6.19 -14.78
N MET A 105 -8.05 5.07 -14.51
CA MET A 105 -7.68 4.66 -13.15
C MET A 105 -6.76 5.69 -12.49
N LYS A 106 -5.77 6.20 -13.24
CA LYS A 106 -4.88 7.27 -12.77
C LYS A 106 -5.65 8.53 -12.40
N ALA A 107 -6.56 8.95 -13.28
CA ALA A 107 -7.38 10.14 -13.09
C ALA A 107 -8.27 10.08 -11.82
N THR A 108 -8.57 8.88 -11.29
CA THR A 108 -9.31 8.77 -10.02
C THR A 108 -8.52 9.28 -8.82
N GLY A 109 -7.18 9.27 -8.89
CA GLY A 109 -6.28 9.58 -7.77
C GLY A 109 -6.30 8.57 -6.61
N LYS A 110 -7.16 7.54 -6.67
CA LYS A 110 -7.31 6.53 -5.62
C LYS A 110 -6.35 5.37 -5.83
N PRO A 111 -5.81 4.75 -4.77
CA PRO A 111 -5.05 3.52 -4.93
C PRO A 111 -5.88 2.46 -5.66
N THR A 112 -5.38 1.99 -6.79
CA THR A 112 -6.14 1.13 -7.71
C THR A 112 -5.34 -0.10 -8.06
N VAL A 113 -5.94 -1.29 -7.95
CA VAL A 113 -5.37 -2.55 -8.46
C VAL A 113 -5.99 -2.88 -9.81
N ALA A 114 -5.15 -3.10 -10.83
CA ALA A 114 -5.57 -3.51 -12.16
C ALA A 114 -5.14 -4.96 -12.43
N LEU A 115 -6.12 -5.84 -12.57
CA LEU A 115 -5.94 -7.24 -12.99
C LEU A 115 -6.45 -7.43 -14.42
N PHE A 116 -5.50 -7.62 -15.33
CA PHE A 116 -5.77 -8.05 -16.71
C PHE A 116 -5.34 -9.53 -16.84
N LEU A 117 -6.31 -10.45 -16.79
CA LEU A 117 -6.06 -11.89 -16.65
C LEU A 117 -5.19 -12.47 -17.77
N GLY A 118 -3.98 -12.95 -17.46
CA GLY A 118 -3.06 -13.50 -18.47
C GLY A 118 -2.26 -12.43 -19.24
N TYR A 119 -2.20 -11.21 -18.71
CA TYR A 119 -1.28 -10.17 -19.16
C TYR A 119 -0.16 -9.97 -18.14
N THR A 120 1.08 -10.00 -18.59
CA THR A 120 2.25 -9.65 -17.78
C THR A 120 2.51 -8.14 -17.92
N PRO A 121 2.34 -7.34 -16.86
CA PRO A 121 2.58 -5.91 -16.93
C PRO A 121 4.09 -5.61 -17.05
N ALA A 122 4.44 -4.53 -17.76
CA ALA A 122 5.83 -4.11 -17.90
C ALA A 122 6.43 -3.56 -16.58
N VAL A 123 5.57 -3.01 -15.73
CA VAL A 123 5.91 -2.47 -14.40
C VAL A 123 4.90 -2.96 -13.38
N ALA A 124 5.32 -3.19 -12.15
CA ALA A 124 4.41 -3.60 -11.07
C ALA A 124 3.48 -2.45 -10.62
N ARG A 125 3.91 -1.21 -10.80
CA ARG A 125 3.18 -0.01 -10.39
C ARG A 125 3.43 1.13 -11.37
N ASP A 126 2.40 1.90 -11.65
CA ASP A 126 2.43 3.15 -12.40
C ASP A 126 1.55 4.18 -11.67
N GLU A 127 2.18 5.16 -11.02
CA GLU A 127 1.53 6.16 -10.16
C GLU A 127 0.67 5.53 -9.03
N ASN A 128 -0.65 5.68 -9.09
CA ASN A 128 -1.63 5.10 -8.15
C ASN A 128 -2.22 3.77 -8.66
N VAL A 129 -1.68 3.18 -9.72
CA VAL A 129 -2.15 1.92 -10.30
C VAL A 129 -1.14 0.81 -10.03
N TRP A 130 -1.55 -0.23 -9.32
CA TRP A 130 -0.80 -1.46 -9.08
C TRP A 130 -1.30 -2.54 -10.02
N PHE A 131 -0.40 -3.20 -10.74
CA PHE A 131 -0.76 -4.29 -11.64
C PHE A 131 -0.63 -5.64 -10.94
N ALA A 132 -1.61 -6.50 -11.16
CA ALA A 132 -1.62 -7.88 -10.67
C ALA A 132 -1.77 -8.85 -11.85
N SER A 133 -1.30 -10.08 -11.65
CA SER A 133 -1.31 -11.15 -12.66
C SER A 133 -2.27 -12.29 -12.30
N SER A 134 -2.64 -12.44 -11.03
CA SER A 134 -3.64 -13.42 -10.55
C SER A 134 -4.74 -12.78 -9.68
N LEU A 135 -5.82 -13.53 -9.48
CA LEU A 135 -6.99 -13.09 -8.69
C LEU A 135 -6.65 -12.91 -7.21
N ASP A 136 -5.92 -13.85 -6.62
CA ASP A 136 -5.49 -13.80 -5.21
C ASP A 136 -4.41 -12.74 -4.99
N GLU A 137 -3.50 -12.54 -5.95
CA GLU A 137 -2.52 -11.45 -5.91
C GLU A 137 -3.21 -10.08 -5.94
N ALA A 138 -4.20 -9.91 -6.83
CA ALA A 138 -4.98 -8.70 -6.91
C ALA A 138 -5.73 -8.41 -5.61
N ALA A 139 -6.32 -9.43 -4.99
CA ALA A 139 -6.96 -9.31 -3.68
C ALA A 139 -5.95 -8.92 -2.59
N ARG A 140 -4.79 -9.57 -2.53
CA ARG A 140 -3.73 -9.27 -1.53
C ARG A 140 -3.27 -7.82 -1.65
N LEU A 141 -3.06 -7.34 -2.87
CA LEU A 141 -2.70 -5.94 -3.14
C LEU A 141 -3.84 -4.99 -2.75
N ALA A 142 -5.09 -5.28 -3.13
CA ALA A 142 -6.23 -4.44 -2.79
C ALA A 142 -6.39 -4.33 -1.27
N CYS A 143 -6.22 -5.44 -0.54
CA CYS A 143 -6.29 -5.46 0.91
C CYS A 143 -5.13 -4.70 1.59
N LEU A 144 -3.91 -4.81 1.04
CA LEU A 144 -2.78 -4.02 1.53
C LEU A 144 -3.05 -2.52 1.37
N LEU A 145 -3.50 -2.10 0.18
CA LEU A 145 -3.84 -0.70 -0.10
C LEU A 145 -5.00 -0.22 0.75
N SER A 146 -6.01 -1.08 1.02
CA SER A 146 -7.13 -0.79 1.93
C SER A 146 -6.61 -0.39 3.30
N ARG A 147 -5.80 -1.26 3.92
CA ARG A 147 -5.29 -1.03 5.29
C ARG A 147 -4.44 0.22 5.41
N VAL A 148 -3.57 0.47 4.42
CA VAL A 148 -2.72 1.65 4.40
C VAL A 148 -3.57 2.92 4.26
N THR A 149 -4.54 2.91 3.35
CA THR A 149 -5.44 4.06 3.10
C THR A 149 -6.32 4.34 4.32
N ALA A 150 -6.95 3.32 4.89
CA ALA A 150 -7.78 3.45 6.08
C ALA A 150 -6.99 4.02 7.26
N ARG A 151 -5.77 3.52 7.50
CA ARG A 151 -4.89 4.03 8.56
C ARG A 151 -4.47 5.47 8.31
N ARG A 152 -4.11 5.83 7.07
CA ARG A 152 -3.76 7.21 6.70
C ARG A 152 -4.93 8.16 6.95
N ASN A 153 -6.15 7.77 6.56
CA ASN A 153 -7.36 8.56 6.73
C ASN A 153 -7.71 8.74 8.21
N ALA A 154 -7.56 7.68 9.03
CA ALA A 154 -7.77 7.76 10.48
C ALA A 154 -6.75 8.67 11.20
N ILE A 155 -5.48 8.69 10.74
CA ILE A 155 -4.45 9.60 11.26
C ILE A 155 -4.70 11.05 10.80
N ALA A 156 -5.24 11.23 9.59
CA ALA A 156 -5.50 12.53 8.97
C ALA A 156 -4.28 13.49 9.04
N PRO A 157 -3.14 13.16 8.41
CA PRO A 157 -1.93 13.96 8.51
C PRO A 157 -2.16 15.38 7.96
N VAL A 158 -1.99 16.38 8.82
CA VAL A 158 -2.26 17.80 8.51
C VAL A 158 -1.06 18.58 7.94
N SER A 159 0.14 17.99 7.98
CA SER A 159 1.38 18.64 7.54
C SER A 159 2.36 17.62 6.93
N SER A 160 3.11 18.08 5.93
CA SER A 160 4.19 17.31 5.29
C SER A 160 5.46 17.29 6.15
N GLY A 161 6.36 16.38 5.78
CA GLY A 161 7.70 16.29 6.34
C GLY A 161 8.33 14.93 6.01
N PHE A 162 9.38 14.60 6.75
CA PHE A 162 10.29 13.52 6.37
C PHE A 162 10.03 12.21 7.11
N ILE A 163 10.54 11.13 6.52
CA ILE A 163 10.59 9.79 7.11
C ILE A 163 11.98 9.61 7.69
N CYS A 164 12.06 9.11 8.92
CA CYS A 164 13.32 8.68 9.53
C CYS A 164 13.15 7.22 9.97
N GLY A 165 13.88 6.31 9.35
CA GLY A 165 13.98 4.92 9.75
C GLY A 165 15.17 4.72 10.67
N LEU A 166 14.94 4.19 11.86
CA LEU A 166 15.98 3.85 12.82
C LEU A 166 15.95 2.35 13.04
N TYR A 167 16.68 1.60 12.23
CA TYR A 167 16.67 0.14 12.23
C TYR A 167 17.79 -0.45 13.07
N THR A 168 17.56 -1.65 13.61
CA THR A 168 18.55 -2.40 14.40
C THR A 168 19.12 -3.62 13.68
N GLY A 169 18.39 -4.18 12.70
CA GLY A 169 18.87 -5.24 11.83
C GLY A 169 19.18 -4.73 10.42
N GLY A 170 20.44 -4.85 9.98
CA GLY A 170 20.89 -4.30 8.70
C GLY A 170 20.13 -4.81 7.47
N THR A 171 19.80 -6.10 7.39
CA THR A 171 18.98 -6.62 6.28
C THR A 171 17.59 -5.99 6.21
N LEU A 172 16.97 -5.74 7.38
CA LEU A 172 15.65 -5.10 7.44
C LEU A 172 15.74 -3.62 7.05
N ALA A 173 16.83 -2.95 7.43
CA ALA A 173 17.11 -1.58 7.03
C ALA A 173 17.29 -1.46 5.51
N ALA A 174 18.06 -2.37 4.91
CA ALA A 174 18.31 -2.42 3.47
C ALA A 174 17.02 -2.70 2.66
N GLU A 175 16.21 -3.67 3.08
CA GLU A 175 14.92 -3.95 2.42
C GLU A 175 13.96 -2.75 2.52
N ALA A 176 13.85 -2.15 3.71
CA ALA A 176 13.03 -0.96 3.90
C ALA A 176 13.50 0.24 3.06
N ALA A 177 14.81 0.42 2.92
CA ALA A 177 15.40 1.43 2.05
C ALA A 177 15.04 1.21 0.58
N GLY A 178 15.25 0.00 0.05
CA GLY A 178 14.90 -0.33 -1.34
C GLY A 178 13.40 -0.20 -1.63
N LEU A 179 12.55 -0.65 -0.69
CA LEU A 179 11.11 -0.48 -0.79
C LEU A 179 10.74 1.02 -0.80
N LEU A 180 11.25 1.82 0.14
CA LEU A 180 10.93 3.25 0.21
C LEU A 180 11.44 4.01 -1.02
N ALA A 181 12.65 3.72 -1.48
CA ALA A 181 13.23 4.29 -2.70
C ALA A 181 12.32 4.05 -3.92
N GLY A 182 11.85 2.81 -4.09
CA GLY A 182 10.89 2.47 -5.15
C GLY A 182 9.53 3.18 -5.04
N HIS A 183 9.08 3.52 -3.82
CA HIS A 183 7.85 4.30 -3.63
C HIS A 183 8.03 5.80 -3.89
N LEU A 184 9.24 6.33 -3.68
CA LEU A 184 9.61 7.72 -3.92
C LEU A 184 10.06 7.96 -5.38
N GLY A 185 10.42 6.91 -6.11
CA GLY A 185 10.99 7.03 -7.46
C GLY A 185 12.43 7.54 -7.45
N VAL A 186 13.18 7.20 -6.40
CA VAL A 186 14.60 7.55 -6.24
C VAL A 186 15.44 6.28 -6.25
N GLU A 187 16.72 6.41 -6.57
CA GLU A 187 17.68 5.30 -6.46
C GLU A 187 18.03 5.09 -4.98
N ALA A 188 18.22 3.83 -4.56
CA ALA A 188 18.80 3.53 -3.25
C ALA A 188 20.30 3.87 -3.28
N ASP A 189 20.87 4.22 -2.12
CA ASP A 189 22.31 4.52 -2.04
C ASP A 189 23.10 3.21 -2.08
N ASP A 190 23.76 2.91 -3.20
CA ASP A 190 24.56 1.69 -3.37
C ASP A 190 25.74 1.60 -2.37
N THR A 191 26.24 2.73 -1.88
CA THR A 191 27.47 2.78 -1.07
C THR A 191 27.21 2.55 0.41
N HIS A 192 25.97 2.75 0.87
CA HIS A 192 25.49 2.53 2.24
C HIS A 192 26.46 3.04 3.33
N HIS A 193 27.12 4.19 3.09
CA HIS A 193 28.26 4.62 3.88
C HIS A 193 27.84 4.94 5.32
N HIS A 194 28.53 4.38 6.31
CA HIS A 194 28.26 4.57 7.74
C HIS A 194 26.81 4.21 8.16
N GLY A 195 26.28 3.10 7.64
CA GLY A 195 24.94 2.63 7.97
C GLY A 195 23.79 3.47 7.40
N MET A 196 24.06 4.45 6.53
CA MET A 196 23.00 5.20 5.84
C MET A 196 22.47 4.38 4.66
N MET A 197 21.28 3.81 4.79
CA MET A 197 20.70 2.92 3.78
C MET A 197 19.89 3.67 2.71
N LEU A 198 19.36 4.84 3.06
CA LEU A 198 18.71 5.76 2.14
C LEU A 198 18.87 7.18 2.67
N ASP A 199 19.26 8.12 1.81
CA ASP A 199 19.17 9.56 2.09
C ASP A 199 18.71 10.28 0.81
N ALA A 200 17.41 10.55 0.73
CA ALA A 200 16.80 11.14 -0.47
C ALA A 200 15.67 12.10 -0.08
N ASP A 201 15.71 13.33 -0.60
CA ASP A 201 14.71 14.38 -0.35
C ASP A 201 14.40 14.62 1.14
N GLY A 202 15.41 14.41 2.00
CA GLY A 202 15.30 14.52 3.46
C GLY A 202 14.72 13.28 4.16
N HIS A 203 14.26 12.27 3.42
CA HIS A 203 13.91 10.96 3.95
C HIS A 203 15.16 10.12 4.19
N GLN A 204 15.25 9.51 5.38
CA GLN A 204 16.42 8.73 5.78
C GLN A 204 16.03 7.35 6.29
N ILE A 205 16.82 6.33 5.97
CA ILE A 205 16.79 5.00 6.58
C ILE A 205 18.19 4.67 7.09
N LEU A 206 18.31 4.38 8.38
CA LEU A 206 19.57 4.14 9.06
C LEU A 206 19.62 2.71 9.61
N ASP A 207 20.72 2.02 9.36
CA ASP A 207 21.13 0.82 10.07
C ASP A 207 22.02 1.21 11.26
N LEU A 208 21.45 1.15 12.47
CA LEU A 208 22.19 1.46 13.70
C LEU A 208 23.12 0.32 14.13
N GLY A 209 23.07 -0.83 13.45
CA GLY A 209 23.96 -1.97 13.69
C GLY A 209 25.35 -1.78 13.08
N ASP A 210 25.49 -0.85 12.15
CA ASP A 210 26.76 -0.53 11.50
C ASP A 210 27.86 -0.13 12.50
N ASP A 211 29.11 -0.46 12.16
CA ASP A 211 30.30 -0.18 12.98
C ASP A 211 30.39 1.31 13.36
N PHE A 212 29.97 2.22 12.47
CA PHE A 212 29.95 3.66 12.73
C PHE A 212 29.13 4.00 13.98
N TYR A 213 28.01 3.31 14.20
CA TYR A 213 27.12 3.54 15.34
C TYR A 213 27.48 2.71 16.56
N THR A 214 28.28 1.65 16.42
CA THR A 214 28.59 0.69 17.50
C THR A 214 29.98 0.86 18.13
N VAL A 215 30.80 1.81 17.67
CA VAL A 215 32.08 2.12 18.34
C VAL A 215 31.88 2.46 19.82
N GLY A 216 32.48 1.64 20.70
CA GLY A 216 32.45 1.84 22.15
C GLY A 216 31.10 1.56 22.82
N ARG A 217 30.16 0.89 22.14
CA ARG A 217 28.85 0.55 22.69
C ARG A 217 28.35 -0.82 22.20
N PRO A 218 27.40 -1.47 22.90
CA PRO A 218 26.83 -2.73 22.43
C PRO A 218 26.03 -2.55 21.14
N HIS A 219 25.84 -3.65 20.40
CA HIS A 219 24.99 -3.70 19.21
C HIS A 219 23.52 -3.32 19.57
N PRO A 220 22.79 -2.56 18.75
CA PRO A 220 21.47 -2.01 19.09
C PRO A 220 20.36 -3.04 19.27
N MET A 221 20.51 -4.25 18.74
CA MET A 221 19.58 -5.37 19.01
C MET A 221 19.71 -5.90 20.46
N ILE A 222 20.86 -5.71 21.10
CA ILE A 222 21.15 -6.17 22.46
C ILE A 222 20.81 -5.05 23.45
N ASP A 223 21.33 -3.84 23.18
CA ASP A 223 21.16 -2.65 24.02
C ASP A 223 20.43 -1.54 23.25
N PRO A 224 19.22 -1.13 23.68
CA PRO A 224 18.41 -0.17 22.93
C PRO A 224 18.79 1.30 23.22
N THR A 225 19.81 1.56 24.06
CA THR A 225 20.10 2.90 24.59
C THR A 225 20.34 3.93 23.50
N LEU A 226 21.18 3.61 22.50
CA LEU A 226 21.46 4.52 21.39
C LEU A 226 20.18 4.85 20.61
N ARG A 227 19.46 3.81 20.17
CA ARG A 227 18.26 3.99 19.36
C ARG A 227 17.21 4.80 20.12
N ASN A 228 17.00 4.49 21.40
CA ASN A 228 16.03 5.20 22.24
C ASN A 228 16.41 6.67 22.46
N LEU A 229 17.71 6.98 22.57
CA LEU A 229 18.19 8.37 22.60
C LEU A 229 17.87 9.09 21.28
N LEU A 230 18.22 8.49 20.14
CA LEU A 230 17.94 9.05 18.82
C LEU A 230 16.45 9.27 18.58
N ILE A 231 15.59 8.34 19.05
CA ILE A 231 14.13 8.49 18.98
C ILE A 231 13.69 9.69 19.82
N ALA A 232 14.13 9.81 21.07
CA ALA A 232 13.78 10.94 21.94
C ALA A 232 14.20 12.29 21.33
N ASP A 233 15.39 12.34 20.73
CA ASP A 233 15.94 13.54 20.06
C ASP A 233 15.12 13.97 18.83
N LEU A 234 14.28 13.10 18.25
CA LEU A 234 13.34 13.50 17.20
C LEU A 234 12.31 14.53 17.68
N GLY A 235 12.17 14.72 18.99
CA GLY A 235 11.39 15.81 19.58
C GLY A 235 11.89 17.19 19.15
N ALA A 236 13.20 17.34 19.00
CA ALA A 236 13.84 18.57 18.51
C ALA A 236 13.89 18.68 16.97
N LYS A 237 13.33 17.68 16.24
CA LYS A 237 13.32 17.63 14.78
C LYS A 237 11.87 17.65 14.25
N PRO A 238 11.16 18.80 14.31
CA PRO A 238 9.75 18.89 13.93
C PRO A 238 9.47 18.52 12.46
N GLN A 239 10.49 18.64 11.59
CA GLN A 239 10.42 18.23 10.20
C GLN A 239 10.28 16.70 10.02
N VAL A 240 10.64 15.88 11.01
CA VAL A 240 10.45 14.43 10.96
C VAL A 240 9.01 14.09 11.33
N ARG A 241 8.23 13.59 10.37
CA ARG A 241 6.80 13.31 10.53
C ARG A 241 6.48 11.83 10.67
N VAL A 242 7.36 10.95 10.17
CA VAL A 242 7.21 9.49 10.28
C VAL A 242 8.49 8.90 10.82
N LEU A 243 8.35 8.01 11.81
CA LEU A 243 9.42 7.18 12.34
C LEU A 243 9.17 5.73 11.93
N LEU A 244 10.11 5.12 11.19
CA LEU A 244 10.08 3.68 10.87
C LEU A 244 10.98 2.90 11.84
N LEU A 245 10.48 1.76 12.31
CA LEU A 245 11.13 0.92 13.32
C LEU A 245 10.95 -0.56 12.99
N ASP A 246 12.02 -1.35 13.09
CA ASP A 246 11.99 -2.79 13.33
C ASP A 246 11.97 -3.10 14.83
N VAL A 247 11.30 -4.18 15.25
CA VAL A 247 11.35 -4.66 16.64
C VAL A 247 11.70 -6.15 16.61
N VAL A 248 13.00 -6.44 16.74
CA VAL A 248 13.52 -7.81 16.72
C VAL A 248 13.58 -8.36 18.14
N ILE A 249 12.88 -9.47 18.38
CA ILE A 249 12.83 -10.18 19.67
C ILE A 249 13.45 -11.57 19.54
N GLY A 250 13.55 -12.30 20.66
CA GLY A 250 14.12 -13.66 20.72
C GLY A 250 15.38 -13.71 21.57
N PHE A 251 16.04 -14.86 21.59
CA PHE A 251 17.28 -15.02 22.36
C PHE A 251 18.35 -14.03 21.91
N GLY A 252 19.03 -13.41 22.88
CA GLY A 252 20.08 -12.42 22.63
C GLY A 252 19.59 -10.98 22.41
N ALA A 253 18.28 -10.75 22.31
CA ALA A 253 17.71 -9.41 22.22
C ALA A 253 17.36 -8.83 23.60
N THR A 254 17.04 -7.54 23.64
CA THR A 254 16.49 -6.88 24.84
C THR A 254 15.24 -7.62 25.37
N ALA A 255 15.08 -7.72 26.69
CA ALA A 255 14.00 -8.49 27.32
C ALA A 255 12.59 -7.96 27.01
N ASP A 256 12.42 -6.63 27.01
CA ASP A 256 11.18 -5.95 26.62
C ASP A 256 11.53 -4.68 25.82
N PRO A 257 11.80 -4.80 24.51
CA PRO A 257 12.17 -3.65 23.70
C PRO A 257 10.99 -2.67 23.55
N ALA A 258 9.75 -3.18 23.56
CA ALA A 258 8.55 -2.39 23.31
C ALA A 258 8.34 -1.32 24.38
N ALA A 259 8.45 -1.67 25.67
CA ALA A 259 8.26 -0.70 26.76
C ALA A 259 9.24 0.47 26.66
N SER A 260 10.52 0.19 26.37
CA SER A 260 11.55 1.21 26.25
C SER A 260 11.38 2.10 25.01
N LEU A 261 10.96 1.51 23.87
CA LEU A 261 10.66 2.24 22.64
C LEU A 261 9.48 3.20 22.82
N VAL A 262 8.40 2.74 23.46
CA VAL A 262 7.23 3.58 23.76
C VAL A 262 7.64 4.78 24.62
N SER A 263 8.44 4.57 25.68
CA SER A 263 8.92 5.65 26.53
C SER A 263 9.78 6.67 25.76
N ALA A 264 10.68 6.20 24.89
CA ALA A 264 11.52 7.06 24.07
C ALA A 264 10.70 7.92 23.10
N TRP A 265 9.74 7.30 22.40
CA TRP A 265 8.86 8.01 21.48
C TRP A 265 7.95 9.02 22.19
N GLN A 266 7.43 8.68 23.38
CA GLN A 266 6.63 9.61 24.18
C GLN A 266 7.43 10.85 24.60
N LYS A 267 8.73 10.72 24.91
CA LYS A 267 9.60 11.88 25.18
C LYS A 267 9.72 12.78 23.95
N ALA A 268 9.89 12.19 22.76
CA ALA A 268 9.92 12.94 21.51
C ALA A 268 8.60 13.69 21.26
N CYS A 269 7.46 13.06 21.52
CA CYS A 269 6.14 13.70 21.43
C CYS A 269 6.00 14.86 22.44
N ALA A 270 6.39 14.65 23.70
CA ALA A 270 6.28 15.65 24.75
C ALA A 270 7.13 16.91 24.46
N ALA A 271 8.29 16.75 23.83
CA ALA A 271 9.17 17.87 23.49
C ALA A 271 8.67 18.74 22.31
N ARG A 272 7.63 18.30 21.58
CA ARG A 272 7.03 19.06 20.46
C ARG A 272 5.90 20.01 20.89
N PHE A 273 5.49 19.94 22.15
CA PHE A 273 4.43 20.75 22.74
C PHE A 273 4.99 21.82 23.68
#